data_AF-A0A536KBL9-F1
#
_entry.id   AF-A0A536KBL9-F1
#
_cell.length_a   1.000
_cell.length_b   1.000
_cell.length_c   1.000
_cell.angle_alpha   90.00
_cell.angle_beta   90.00
_cell.angle_gamma   90.00
#
_symmetry.space_group_name_H-M   'P 1'
#
loop_
_entity.id
_entity.type
_entity.pdbx_description
1 polymer ?
#
loop_
_entity_poly.entity_id
_entity_poly.type
_entity_poly.pdbx_seq_one_letter_code
_entity_poly.pdbx_strand_id
1 'polypeptide(L)'
;MAAIQRTRMSSLVIGIGRLWLLIFVPFAVLTLTFLSGKVVPYTALWGHAAFHLIYLPILAVGWWALWRFVREPSNVALRVIVALMLLCQTSALFGHAGELVSVVQRGFFSAPYSLFSENPHMFFANFAVAGILASELLLIVLTVTAVVQRLLRRSPSVTGGQAYE
;
A
#
# COMPACT_ATOMS: atom_id res chain seq x y z
N MET A 1 -18.31 22.90 17.58
CA MET A 1 -16.99 22.52 17.01
C MET A 1 -16.49 21.13 17.44
N ALA A 2 -16.62 20.72 18.70
CA ALA A 2 -16.12 19.42 19.19
C ALA A 2 -16.74 18.18 18.49
N ALA A 3 -18.04 18.22 18.13
CA ALA A 3 -18.70 17.11 17.44
C ALA A 3 -18.13 16.86 16.04
N ILE A 4 -17.88 17.92 15.25
CA ILE A 4 -17.29 17.87 13.90
C ILE A 4 -15.86 17.30 13.93
N GLN A 5 -15.09 17.64 14.96
CA GLN A 5 -13.74 17.14 15.14
C GLN A 5 -13.74 15.64 15.53
N ARG A 6 -14.75 15.19 16.29
CA ARG A 6 -14.93 13.78 16.64
C ARG A 6 -15.32 12.94 15.43
N THR A 7 -16.23 13.39 14.57
CA THR A 7 -16.61 12.69 13.32
C THR A 7 -15.47 12.61 12.31
N ARG A 8 -14.71 13.70 12.10
CA ARG A 8 -13.53 13.66 11.21
C ARG A 8 -12.45 12.69 11.70
N MET A 9 -12.27 12.57 13.01
CA MET A 9 -11.31 11.64 13.60
C MET A 9 -11.74 10.18 13.41
N SER A 10 -13.03 9.87 13.56
CA SER A 10 -13.55 8.53 13.25
C SER A 10 -13.38 8.17 11.78
N SER A 11 -13.61 9.12 10.86
CA SER A 11 -13.39 8.91 9.42
C SER A 11 -11.93 8.57 9.11
N LEU A 12 -10.98 9.31 9.70
CA LEU A 12 -9.54 9.07 9.49
C LEU A 12 -9.12 7.67 9.97
N VAL A 13 -9.56 7.26 11.17
CA VAL A 13 -9.22 5.93 11.72
C VAL A 13 -9.82 4.81 10.87
N ILE A 14 -11.08 4.95 10.45
CA ILE A 14 -11.74 3.98 9.57
C ILE A 14 -11.02 3.93 8.22
N GLY A 15 -10.65 5.08 7.66
CA GLY A 15 -9.90 5.15 6.40
C GLY A 15 -8.55 4.45 6.49
N ILE A 16 -7.75 4.73 7.52
CA ILE A 16 -6.47 4.05 7.75
C ILE A 16 -6.68 2.54 7.93
N GLY A 17 -7.67 2.11 8.69
CA GLY A 17 -8.00 0.70 8.86
C GLY A 17 -8.36 0.01 7.53
N ARG A 18 -9.10 0.69 6.64
CA ARG A 18 -9.39 0.20 5.29
C ARG A 18 -8.11 0.09 4.44
N LEU A 19 -7.17 1.03 4.56
CA LEU A 19 -5.89 0.95 3.85
C LEU A 19 -5.07 -0.26 4.31
N TRP A 20 -5.04 -0.55 5.61
CA TRP A 20 -4.42 -1.80 6.13
C TRP A 20 -5.06 -3.06 5.53
N LEU A 21 -6.39 -3.10 5.47
CA LEU A 21 -7.10 -4.23 4.89
C LEU A 21 -6.87 -4.38 3.38
N LEU A 22 -6.73 -3.28 2.64
CA LEU A 22 -6.67 -3.29 1.17
C LEU A 22 -5.24 -3.32 0.60
N ILE A 23 -4.24 -2.94 1.38
CA ILE A 23 -2.85 -2.86 0.94
C ILE A 23 -2.03 -3.93 1.66
N PHE A 24 -1.91 -3.83 2.98
CA PHE A 24 -1.06 -4.71 3.77
C PHE A 24 -1.55 -6.16 3.80
N VAL A 25 -2.85 -6.40 4.05
CA VAL A 25 -3.35 -7.78 4.19
C VAL A 25 -3.17 -8.59 2.91
N PRO A 26 -3.54 -8.08 1.70
CA PRO A 26 -3.25 -8.78 0.47
C PRO A 26 -1.77 -9.01 0.24
N PHE A 27 -0.91 -8.02 0.51
CA PHE A 27 0.53 -8.20 0.43
C PHE A 27 0.99 -9.34 1.34
N ALA A 28 0.69 -9.27 2.64
CA ALA A 28 1.11 -10.27 3.61
C ALA A 28 0.58 -11.66 3.28
N VAL A 29 -0.70 -11.79 2.92
CA VAL A 29 -1.30 -13.11 2.65
C VAL A 29 -0.83 -13.64 1.30
N LEU A 30 -1.05 -12.93 0.18
CA LEU A 30 -0.73 -13.46 -1.14
C LEU A 30 0.78 -13.64 -1.31
N THR A 31 1.58 -12.64 -0.95
CA THR A 31 3.02 -12.71 -1.18
C THR A 31 3.63 -13.84 -0.37
N LEU A 32 3.31 -13.96 0.93
CA LEU A 32 3.82 -15.08 1.75
C LEU A 32 3.27 -16.44 1.29
N THR A 33 2.02 -16.51 0.86
CA THR A 33 1.41 -17.76 0.40
C THR A 33 2.11 -18.26 -0.88
N PHE A 34 2.32 -17.40 -1.86
CA PHE A 34 3.01 -17.75 -3.10
C PHE A 34 4.53 -17.91 -2.91
N LEU A 35 5.16 -17.11 -2.04
CA LEU A 35 6.57 -17.27 -1.67
C LEU A 35 6.84 -18.49 -0.79
N SER A 36 5.85 -19.11 -0.16
CA SER A 36 6.06 -20.29 0.70
C SER A 36 6.15 -21.61 -0.07
N GLY A 37 5.81 -21.60 -1.36
CA GLY A 37 5.74 -22.82 -2.18
C GLY A 37 4.63 -23.80 -1.78
N LYS A 38 3.82 -23.47 -0.74
CA LYS A 38 2.79 -24.38 -0.20
C LYS A 38 1.53 -24.47 -1.06
N VAL A 39 1.16 -23.37 -1.70
CA VAL A 39 -0.04 -23.31 -2.56
C VAL A 39 0.30 -23.54 -4.03
N VAL A 40 1.43 -22.99 -4.48
CA VAL A 40 1.98 -23.28 -5.79
C VAL A 40 3.44 -23.66 -5.63
N PRO A 41 3.88 -24.86 -6.08
CA PRO A 41 5.29 -25.23 -6.02
C PRO A 41 6.17 -24.19 -6.71
N TYR A 42 7.38 -23.94 -6.20
CA TYR A 42 8.31 -22.98 -6.83
C TYR A 42 8.67 -23.34 -8.28
N THR A 43 8.57 -24.63 -8.63
CA THR A 43 8.81 -25.14 -9.98
C THR A 43 7.63 -24.91 -10.93
N ALA A 44 6.46 -24.55 -10.40
CA ALA A 44 5.26 -24.29 -11.18
C ALA A 44 5.21 -22.82 -11.63
N LEU A 45 5.80 -22.56 -12.80
CA LEU A 45 5.90 -21.22 -13.41
C LEU A 45 4.53 -20.55 -13.66
N TRP A 46 3.47 -21.33 -13.83
CA TRP A 46 2.09 -20.82 -13.93
C TRP A 46 1.65 -20.08 -12.66
N GLY A 47 2.23 -20.40 -11.50
CA GLY A 47 1.94 -19.73 -10.23
C GLY A 47 2.28 -18.25 -10.24
N HIS A 48 3.37 -17.88 -10.91
CA HIS A 48 3.75 -16.49 -11.06
C HIS A 48 2.73 -15.70 -11.90
N ALA A 49 2.27 -16.28 -13.02
CA ALA A 49 1.23 -15.66 -13.84
C ALA A 49 -0.09 -15.53 -13.07
N ALA A 50 -0.48 -16.57 -12.32
CA ALA A 50 -1.68 -16.54 -11.48
C ALA A 50 -1.59 -15.49 -10.36
N PHE A 51 -0.41 -15.32 -9.75
CA PHE A 51 -0.18 -14.27 -8.77
C PHE A 51 -0.46 -12.88 -9.37
N HIS A 52 0.08 -12.56 -10.55
CA HIS A 52 -0.20 -11.29 -11.21
C HIS A 52 -1.68 -11.09 -11.52
N LEU A 53 -2.37 -12.12 -12.01
CA LEU A 53 -3.81 -12.06 -12.30
C LEU A 53 -4.67 -11.74 -11.08
N ILE A 54 -4.28 -12.24 -9.90
CA ILE A 54 -5.02 -12.00 -8.66
C ILE A 54 -4.60 -10.67 -8.02
N TYR A 55 -3.30 -10.38 -8.01
CA TYR A 55 -2.74 -9.25 -7.28
C TYR A 55 -2.98 -7.90 -7.97
N LEU A 56 -2.99 -7.85 -9.30
CA LEU A 56 -3.27 -6.62 -10.06
C LEU A 56 -4.64 -6.00 -9.74
N PRO A 57 -5.77 -6.74 -9.79
CA PRO A 57 -7.07 -6.21 -9.37
C PRO A 57 -7.07 -5.69 -7.93
N ILE A 58 -6.37 -6.38 -7.02
CA ILE A 58 -6.30 -5.96 -5.62
C ILE A 58 -5.52 -4.66 -5.48
N LEU A 59 -4.35 -4.55 -6.14
CA LEU A 59 -3.59 -3.30 -6.21
C LEU A 59 -4.41 -2.16 -6.80
N ALA A 60 -5.21 -2.41 -7.84
CA ALA A 60 -6.06 -1.39 -8.45
C ALA A 60 -7.13 -0.88 -7.47
N VAL A 61 -7.73 -1.78 -6.69
CA VAL A 61 -8.68 -1.42 -5.63
C VAL A 61 -8.00 -0.65 -4.50
N GLY A 62 -6.81 -1.08 -4.06
CA GLY A 62 -6.01 -0.39 -3.06
C GLY A 62 -5.60 1.03 -3.50
N TRP A 63 -5.15 1.16 -4.74
CA TRP A 63 -4.85 2.43 -5.39
C TRP A 63 -6.08 3.34 -5.45
N TRP A 64 -7.23 2.81 -5.87
CA TRP A 64 -8.47 3.59 -5.92
C TRP A 64 -8.91 4.07 -4.53
N ALA A 65 -8.78 3.21 -3.51
CA ALA A 65 -9.06 3.58 -2.13
C ALA A 65 -8.13 4.71 -1.64
N LEU A 66 -6.84 4.65 -1.95
CA LEU A 66 -5.88 5.73 -1.65
C LEU A 66 -6.22 7.03 -2.38
N TRP A 67 -6.58 6.95 -3.66
CA TRP A 67 -6.99 8.10 -4.46
C TRP A 67 -8.19 8.82 -3.85
N ARG A 68 -9.14 8.08 -3.29
CA ARG A 68 -10.26 8.66 -2.54
C ARG A 68 -9.79 9.24 -1.21
N PHE A 69 -8.95 8.50 -0.49
CA PHE A 69 -8.49 8.87 0.84
C PHE A 69 -7.57 10.10 0.86
N VAL A 70 -6.84 10.40 -0.22
CA VAL A 70 -5.90 11.56 -0.27
C VAL A 70 -6.56 12.90 0.07
N ARG A 71 -7.88 13.01 -0.14
CA ARG A 71 -8.66 14.22 0.13
C ARG A 71 -9.18 14.30 1.57
N GLU A 72 -9.11 13.21 2.34
CA GLU A 72 -9.68 13.13 3.69
C GLU A 72 -8.82 13.81 4.77
N PRO A 73 -7.48 13.63 4.82
CA PRO A 73 -6.67 14.26 5.84
C PRO A 73 -6.68 15.79 5.74
N SER A 74 -7.00 16.44 6.86
CA SER A 74 -6.88 17.90 7.00
C SER A 74 -5.47 18.34 7.36
N ASN A 75 -4.62 17.42 7.84
CA ASN A 75 -3.23 17.70 8.16
C ASN A 75 -2.35 17.48 6.91
N VAL A 76 -1.48 18.45 6.62
CA VAL A 76 -0.62 18.44 5.42
C VAL A 76 0.33 17.24 5.43
N ALA A 77 0.95 16.89 6.56
CA ALA A 77 1.87 15.76 6.64
C ALA A 77 1.18 14.43 6.30
N LEU A 78 -0.02 14.19 6.85
CA LEU A 78 -0.81 13.00 6.51
C LEU A 78 -1.17 12.98 5.02
N ARG A 79 -1.54 14.13 4.43
CA ARG A 79 -1.85 14.24 3.00
C ARG A 79 -0.64 13.94 2.12
N VAL A 80 0.54 14.45 2.49
CA VAL A 80 1.80 14.16 1.79
C VAL A 80 2.12 12.67 1.84
N ILE A 81 2.00 12.03 3.02
CA ILE A 81 2.24 10.59 3.16
C ILE A 81 1.28 9.81 2.25
N VAL A 82 -0.01 10.12 2.25
CA VAL A 82 -0.99 9.44 1.38
C VAL A 82 -0.70 9.68 -0.11
N ALA A 83 -0.27 10.90 -0.49
CA ALA A 83 0.11 11.19 -1.88
C ALA A 83 1.36 10.39 -2.30
N LEU A 84 2.36 10.25 -1.43
CA LEU A 84 3.52 9.40 -1.68
C LEU A 84 3.10 7.92 -1.79
N MET A 85 2.21 7.44 -0.92
CA MET A 85 1.65 6.08 -1.03
C MET A 85 0.97 5.85 -2.38
N LEU A 86 0.22 6.84 -2.88
CA LEU A 86 -0.43 6.76 -4.18
C LEU A 86 0.60 6.64 -5.31
N LEU A 87 1.71 7.40 -5.25
CA LEU A 87 2.82 7.27 -6.20
C LEU A 87 3.45 5.87 -6.15
N CYS A 88 3.72 5.35 -4.94
CA CYS A 88 4.25 4.01 -4.74
C CYS A 88 3.33 2.92 -5.30
N GLN A 89 2.01 3.03 -5.06
CA GLN A 89 1.02 2.10 -5.60
C GLN A 89 0.86 2.23 -7.12
N THR A 90 1.04 3.42 -7.67
CA THR A 90 1.09 3.63 -9.14
C THR A 90 2.31 2.94 -9.74
N SER A 91 3.48 3.07 -9.10
CA SER A 91 4.69 2.33 -9.47
C SER A 91 4.48 0.82 -9.39
N ALA A 92 3.81 0.34 -8.33
CA ALA A 92 3.50 -1.08 -8.16
C ALA A 92 2.61 -1.60 -9.30
N LEU A 93 1.52 -0.89 -9.61
CA LEU A 93 0.62 -1.23 -10.72
C LEU A 93 1.35 -1.25 -12.06
N PHE A 94 2.18 -0.25 -12.34
CA PHE A 94 3.00 -0.18 -13.54
C PHE A 94 3.94 -1.39 -13.66
N GLY A 95 4.66 -1.72 -12.58
CA GLY A 95 5.54 -2.88 -12.52
C GLY A 95 4.79 -4.20 -12.76
N HIS A 96 3.71 -4.46 -12.02
CA HIS A 96 2.93 -5.69 -12.19
C HIS A 96 2.32 -5.82 -13.58
N ALA A 97 1.81 -4.73 -14.16
CA ALA A 97 1.26 -4.75 -15.50
C ALA A 97 2.35 -5.05 -16.54
N GLY A 98 3.52 -4.43 -16.42
CA GLY A 98 4.65 -4.68 -17.32
C GLY A 98 5.24 -6.08 -17.20
N GLU A 99 5.34 -6.63 -15.99
CA GLU A 99 5.69 -8.03 -15.77
C GLU A 99 4.68 -8.96 -16.45
N LEU A 100 3.37 -8.73 -16.23
CA LEU A 100 2.32 -9.54 -16.83
C LEU A 100 2.38 -9.50 -18.36
N VAL A 101 2.56 -8.32 -18.97
CA VAL A 101 2.74 -8.18 -20.42
C VAL A 101 3.95 -8.99 -20.90
N SER A 102 5.08 -8.90 -20.20
CA SER A 102 6.30 -9.65 -20.53
C SER A 102 6.08 -11.16 -20.48
N VAL A 103 5.32 -11.64 -19.49
CA VAL A 103 4.95 -13.05 -19.34
C VAL A 103 3.97 -13.49 -20.43
N VAL A 104 2.93 -12.70 -20.71
CA VAL A 104 1.94 -12.99 -21.76
C VAL A 104 2.59 -13.10 -23.14
N GLN A 105 3.51 -12.19 -23.47
CA GLN A 105 4.22 -12.19 -24.76
C GLN A 105 5.08 -13.43 -24.99
N ARG A 106 5.38 -14.20 -23.93
CA ARG A 106 6.33 -15.32 -23.96
C ARG A 106 5.70 -16.67 -23.63
N GLY A 107 4.39 -16.79 -23.79
CA GLY A 107 3.66 -18.05 -23.58
C GLY A 107 2.89 -18.12 -22.26
N PHE A 108 2.81 -17.01 -21.52
CA PHE A 108 1.95 -16.84 -20.34
C PHE A 108 2.16 -17.91 -19.25
N PHE A 109 1.25 -18.88 -19.14
CA PHE A 109 1.39 -20.00 -18.19
C PHE A 109 2.52 -20.99 -18.54
N SER A 110 3.00 -20.96 -19.78
CA SER A 110 4.11 -21.78 -20.28
C SER A 110 5.38 -20.95 -20.52
N ALA A 111 5.46 -19.75 -19.96
CA ALA A 111 6.63 -18.88 -20.13
C ALA A 111 7.91 -19.59 -19.64
N PRO A 112 9.02 -19.49 -20.40
CA PRO A 112 10.27 -20.18 -20.05
C PRO A 112 10.89 -19.57 -18.79
N TYR A 113 11.58 -20.40 -18.01
CA TYR A 113 12.23 -19.96 -16.76
C TYR A 113 13.26 -18.84 -17.00
N SER A 114 13.88 -18.76 -18.19
CA SER A 114 14.84 -17.71 -18.52
C SER A 114 14.24 -16.30 -18.38
N LEU A 115 12.93 -16.15 -18.61
CA LEU A 115 12.23 -14.87 -18.51
C LEU A 115 12.44 -14.17 -17.16
N PHE A 116 12.51 -14.94 -16.08
CA PHE A 116 12.70 -14.42 -14.71
C PHE A 116 14.11 -13.90 -14.43
N SER A 117 14.98 -13.93 -15.44
CA SER A 117 16.32 -13.37 -15.41
C SER A 117 16.55 -12.34 -16.53
N GLU A 118 15.52 -12.07 -17.35
CA GLU A 118 15.63 -11.22 -18.52
C GLU A 118 15.19 -9.78 -18.26
N ASN A 119 15.80 -8.86 -19.03
CA ASN A 119 15.72 -7.43 -18.80
C ASN A 119 14.30 -6.82 -18.78
N PRO A 120 13.33 -7.18 -19.65
CA PRO A 120 12.01 -6.58 -19.55
C PRO A 120 11.28 -7.00 -18.27
N HIS A 121 11.33 -8.28 -17.90
CA HIS A 121 10.68 -8.79 -16.69
C HIS A 121 11.31 -8.19 -15.43
N MET A 122 12.64 -8.26 -15.31
CA MET A 122 13.37 -7.75 -14.13
C MET A 122 13.26 -6.22 -13.98
N PHE A 123 13.21 -5.48 -15.09
CA PHE A 123 12.98 -4.04 -15.05
C PHE A 123 11.64 -3.71 -14.38
N PHE A 124 10.54 -4.34 -14.83
CA PHE A 124 9.22 -4.09 -14.27
C PHE A 124 9.08 -4.63 -12.84
N ALA A 125 9.70 -5.78 -12.54
CA ALA A 125 9.73 -6.35 -11.19
C ALA A 125 10.34 -5.40 -10.16
N ASN A 126 11.37 -4.63 -10.53
CA ASN A 126 11.94 -3.62 -9.64
C ASN A 126 10.93 -2.53 -9.26
N PHE A 127 10.11 -2.05 -10.21
CA PHE A 127 9.06 -1.07 -9.92
C PHE A 127 7.92 -1.67 -9.09
N ALA A 128 7.55 -2.92 -9.36
CA ALA A 128 6.52 -3.66 -8.64
C ALA A 128 6.91 -3.80 -7.15
N VAL A 129 8.06 -4.43 -6.90
CA VAL A 129 8.54 -4.74 -5.56
C VAL A 129 8.85 -3.46 -4.77
N ALA A 130 9.58 -2.51 -5.36
CA ALA A 130 9.91 -1.26 -4.68
C ALA A 130 8.65 -0.44 -4.34
N GLY A 131 7.68 -0.38 -5.27
CA GLY A 131 6.42 0.31 -5.06
C GLY A 131 5.62 -0.28 -3.90
N ILE A 132 5.53 -1.61 -3.82
CA ILE A 132 4.85 -2.30 -2.72
C ILE A 132 5.54 -2.00 -1.39
N LEU A 133 6.83 -2.32 -1.27
CA LEU A 133 7.56 -2.19 0.00
C LEU A 133 7.56 -0.75 0.52
N ALA A 134 7.74 0.22 -0.36
CA ALA A 134 7.64 1.63 0.00
C ALA A 134 6.21 2.00 0.46
N SER A 135 5.17 1.47 -0.19
CA SER A 135 3.78 1.72 0.22
C SER A 135 3.46 1.12 1.61
N GLU A 136 4.00 -0.06 1.93
CA GLU A 136 3.83 -0.69 3.25
C GLU A 136 4.52 0.12 4.34
N LEU A 137 5.76 0.55 4.09
CA LEU A 137 6.50 1.41 5.02
C LEU A 137 5.75 2.72 5.26
N LEU A 138 5.26 3.36 4.19
CA LEU A 138 4.49 4.60 4.30
C LEU A 138 3.15 4.41 5.01
N LEU A 139 2.50 3.24 4.90
CA LEU A 139 1.29 2.94 5.67
C LEU A 139 1.55 2.87 7.17
N ILE A 140 2.69 2.29 7.58
CA ILE A 140 3.14 2.31 8.97
C ILE A 140 3.38 3.76 9.42
N VAL A 141 4.13 4.53 8.63
CA VAL A 141 4.42 5.95 8.91
C VAL A 141 3.14 6.78 9.01
N LEU A 142 2.16 6.56 8.13
CA LEU A 142 0.86 7.21 8.15
C LEU A 142 0.13 6.94 9.47
N THR A 143 0.12 5.67 9.88
CA THR A 143 -0.55 5.21 11.10
C THR A 143 0.09 5.82 12.34
N VAL A 144 1.43 5.76 12.45
CA VAL A 144 2.18 6.35 13.57
C VAL A 144 1.97 7.86 13.61
N THR A 145 2.07 8.55 12.47
CA THR A 145 1.86 10.00 12.38
C THR A 145 0.44 10.40 12.83
N ALA A 146 -0.58 9.64 12.41
CA ALA A 146 -1.96 9.89 12.82
C ALA A 146 -2.16 9.69 14.34
N VAL A 147 -1.54 8.65 14.93
CA VAL A 147 -1.57 8.38 16.37
C VAL A 147 -0.86 9.50 17.16
N VAL A 148 0.36 9.89 16.75
CA VAL A 148 1.12 10.96 17.42
C VAL A 148 0.34 12.28 17.37
N GLN A 149 -0.22 12.66 16.22
CA GLN A 149 -1.04 13.88 16.12
C GLN A 149 -2.29 13.82 17.00
N ARG A 150 -2.89 12.64 17.18
CA ARG A 150 -4.03 12.46 18.08
C ARG A 150 -3.62 12.63 19.54
N LEU A 151 -2.47 12.10 19.94
CA LEU A 151 -1.94 12.24 21.31
C LEU A 151 -1.60 13.71 21.62
N LEU A 152 -0.92 14.41 20.71
CA LEU A 152 -0.58 15.82 20.87
C LEU A 152 -1.81 16.73 20.99
N ARG A 153 -2.90 16.42 20.28
CA ARG A 153 -4.18 17.16 20.41
C ARG A 153 -4.96 16.83 21.69
N ARG A 154 -4.63 15.73 22.38
CA ARG A 154 -5.28 15.28 23.61
C ARG A 154 -4.51 15.70 24.87
N SER A 155 -3.23 16.00 24.75
CA SER A 155 -2.47 16.62 25.83
C SER A 155 -3.11 17.98 26.15
N PRO A 156 -3.63 18.20 27.36
CA PRO A 156 -4.02 19.52 27.78
C PRO A 156 -2.75 20.37 27.73
N SER A 157 -2.78 21.48 27.00
CA SER A 157 -1.79 22.52 27.18
C SER A 157 -1.85 22.90 28.66
N VAL A 158 -0.79 22.58 29.42
CA VAL A 158 -0.57 23.16 30.75
C VAL A 158 -0.28 24.63 30.52
N THR A 159 -1.34 25.40 30.35
CA THR A 159 -1.35 26.85 30.31
C THR A 159 -2.45 27.31 31.26
N GLY A 160 -2.25 27.02 32.54
CA GLY A 160 -2.46 28.01 33.60
C GLY A 160 -1.04 28.43 33.99
N GLY A 161 -0.54 29.59 33.61
CA GLY A 161 -1.24 30.84 33.87
C GLY A 161 -1.42 30.95 35.38
N GLN A 162 -0.31 30.94 36.14
CA GLN A 162 -0.29 31.66 37.41
C GLN A 162 -0.52 33.13 37.06
N ALA A 163 -1.80 33.50 37.05
CA ALA A 163 -2.23 34.87 37.14
C ALA A 163 -1.85 35.37 38.54
N TYR A 164 -1.14 36.50 38.55
CA TYR A 164 -1.09 37.53 39.58
C TYR A 164 -1.90 37.26 40.86
N GLU A 165 -1.20 37.04 41.97
CA GLU A 165 -1.21 37.87 43.18
C GLU A 165 0.03 37.55 44.03
#